data_AF-A0A059IWK3-F1
#
_entry.id   AF-A0A059IWK3-F1
#
_cell.length_a   1.000
_cell.length_b   1.000
_cell.length_c   1.000
_cell.angle_alpha   90.00
_cell.angle_beta   90.00
_cell.angle_gamma   90.00
#
_symmetry.space_group_name_H-M   'P 1'
#
loop_
_entity.id
_entity.type
_entity.pdbx_description
1 polymer ?
#
loop_
_entity_poly.entity_id
_entity_poly.type
_entity_poly.pdbx_seq_one_letter_code
_entity_poly.pdbx_strand_id
1 'polypeptide(L)'
;MSRQFNVYYIPDLLESNLSSIYSVDKTLCAIENSLRFRGDGYWLVACPSKPNIPNAELIYDTIICNKEYFLQAAADAVASDNPGARLAYEKVAEQNGLVKALEGHYQLYKDVLRQFLNTRSEGVVMLKERLGIACGHLASGRCEHALWEIQRLCDFLFHIWEQGEIESDRNPQVLRQSLNHHQIAIATQKGRIEAALQNLRKARDVGEIEKSAYSWLVGREQLAHAFESAKHEAEAIERQLRQLSPPLYRAQDSVIIQRPQVDQAFLLCFILLSQLEDSAITKMRSELDEILSWGSEDWELKFQRTDGIPTEYHGIFRYLRHAARFESHIPRADEVEKQYGSLTAGILSMSENAAIQVADPKSETFSSVQNLMILCAGKGWYLILPAVAGNLRAKADFEDVVEMARCSPLYEDIQPNTVRNHLDSILMLLEPRDERERNEASDMLGEVKEVSLRGKKRPSPCPDGESDEKRLKDKSGPSM
;
A
#
# COMPACT_ATOMS: atom_id res chain seq x y z
N MET A 1 -21.41 -11.80 -25.03
CA MET A 1 -20.53 -12.99 -25.13
C MET A 1 -19.11 -12.56 -24.81
N SER A 2 -18.57 -12.99 -23.68
CA SER A 2 -17.17 -12.75 -23.29
C SER A 2 -16.26 -13.41 -24.32
N ARG A 3 -15.42 -12.62 -25.02
CA ARG A 3 -14.45 -13.18 -25.98
C ARG A 3 -13.43 -14.01 -25.19
N GLN A 4 -13.32 -15.30 -25.50
CA GLN A 4 -12.36 -16.20 -24.86
C GLN A 4 -10.94 -15.86 -25.33
N PHE A 5 -10.03 -15.65 -24.39
CA PHE A 5 -8.61 -15.41 -24.68
C PHE A 5 -7.85 -16.72 -24.74
N ASN A 6 -6.81 -16.74 -25.59
CA ASN A 6 -5.88 -17.84 -25.74
C ASN A 6 -4.44 -17.31 -25.66
N VAL A 7 -3.52 -18.13 -25.14
CA VAL A 7 -2.10 -17.78 -25.01
C VAL A 7 -1.31 -18.38 -26.17
N TYR A 8 -0.50 -17.56 -26.83
CA TYR A 8 0.34 -17.95 -27.95
C TYR A 8 1.81 -17.68 -27.64
N TYR A 9 2.67 -18.63 -28.00
CA TYR A 9 4.12 -18.47 -28.02
C TYR A 9 4.59 -18.20 -29.44
N ILE A 10 5.46 -17.21 -29.62
CA ILE A 10 6.01 -16.83 -30.92
C ILE A 10 7.53 -16.68 -30.76
N PRO A 11 8.34 -17.67 -31.15
CA PRO A 11 9.80 -17.53 -31.14
C PRO A 11 10.26 -16.55 -32.23
N ASP A 12 11.31 -15.80 -31.95
CA ASP A 12 12.01 -15.06 -33.00
C ASP A 12 12.67 -16.06 -33.96
N LEU A 13 12.79 -15.67 -35.23
CA LEU A 13 13.57 -16.45 -36.17
C LEU A 13 15.06 -16.27 -35.87
N LEU A 14 15.86 -17.31 -36.05
CA LEU A 14 17.31 -17.31 -35.78
C LEU A 14 18.09 -16.18 -36.50
N GLU A 15 17.53 -15.57 -37.55
CA GLU A 15 18.09 -14.45 -38.31
C GLU A 15 17.21 -13.19 -38.27
N SER A 16 16.31 -13.09 -37.28
CA SER A 16 15.41 -11.95 -37.12
C SER A 16 16.20 -10.65 -36.87
N ASN A 17 16.19 -9.75 -37.85
CA ASN A 17 16.64 -8.37 -37.67
C ASN A 17 15.57 -7.54 -36.94
N LEU A 18 15.95 -6.35 -36.43
CA LEU A 18 15.02 -5.43 -35.75
C LEU A 18 13.75 -5.14 -36.56
N SER A 19 13.88 -5.01 -37.89
CA SER A 19 12.73 -4.78 -38.79
C SER A 19 11.69 -5.90 -38.71
N SER A 20 12.13 -7.16 -38.67
CA SER A 20 11.24 -8.32 -38.53
C SER A 20 10.52 -8.34 -37.16
N ILE A 21 11.23 -8.00 -36.09
CA ILE A 21 10.67 -7.90 -34.74
C ILE A 21 9.62 -6.78 -34.67
N TYR A 22 9.92 -5.60 -35.24
CA TYR A 22 8.96 -4.50 -35.32
C TYR A 22 7.72 -4.84 -36.16
N SER A 23 7.87 -5.64 -37.22
CA SER A 23 6.74 -6.09 -38.03
C SER A 23 5.81 -7.03 -37.24
N VAL A 24 6.37 -7.90 -36.41
CA VAL A 24 5.62 -8.77 -35.49
C VAL A 24 4.90 -7.91 -34.46
N ASP A 25 5.61 -6.99 -33.79
CA ASP A 25 5.02 -6.10 -32.79
C ASP A 25 3.87 -5.25 -33.36
N LYS A 26 4.04 -4.69 -34.56
CA LYS A 26 2.98 -3.93 -35.25
C LYS A 26 1.73 -4.78 -35.51
N THR A 27 1.91 -6.03 -35.92
CA THR A 27 0.80 -6.97 -36.14
C THR A 27 0.09 -7.26 -34.82
N LEU A 28 0.84 -7.48 -33.74
CA LEU A 28 0.29 -7.71 -32.41
C LEU A 28 -0.44 -6.47 -31.85
N CYS A 29 0.10 -5.27 -32.05
CA CYS A 29 -0.55 -4.00 -31.67
C CYS A 29 -1.93 -3.82 -32.32
N ALA A 30 -2.12 -4.34 -33.53
CA ALA A 30 -3.39 -4.24 -34.24
C ALA A 30 -4.48 -5.16 -33.66
N ILE A 31 -4.12 -6.10 -32.78
CA ILE A 31 -5.07 -7.01 -32.13
C ILE A 31 -5.61 -6.32 -30.88
N GLU A 32 -6.87 -5.90 -30.98
CA GLU A 32 -7.60 -5.24 -29.90
C GLU A 32 -7.63 -6.08 -28.63
N ASN A 33 -7.36 -5.44 -27.48
CA ASN A 33 -7.31 -6.07 -26.16
C ASN A 33 -6.27 -7.21 -26.03
N SER A 34 -5.26 -7.29 -26.89
CA SER A 34 -4.17 -8.25 -26.70
C SER A 34 -3.23 -7.78 -25.57
N LEU A 35 -2.83 -8.72 -24.72
CA LEU A 35 -1.71 -8.54 -23.79
C LEU A 35 -0.48 -9.19 -24.41
N ARG A 36 0.63 -8.45 -24.43
CA ARG A 36 1.87 -8.84 -25.11
C ARG A 36 3.01 -8.78 -24.12
N PHE A 37 3.76 -9.87 -24.04
CA PHE A 37 4.97 -9.98 -23.24
C PHE A 37 6.14 -10.26 -24.17
N ARG A 38 7.18 -9.42 -24.10
CA ARG A 38 8.41 -9.57 -24.87
C ARG A 38 9.53 -10.12 -23.99
N GLY A 39 9.99 -11.33 -24.28
CA GLY A 39 11.20 -11.87 -23.68
C GLY A 39 12.41 -11.80 -24.61
N ASP A 40 13.53 -12.39 -24.18
CA ASP A 40 14.73 -12.47 -25.02
C ASP A 40 14.56 -13.53 -26.11
N GLY A 41 14.32 -13.08 -27.35
CA GLY A 41 14.15 -13.97 -28.49
C GLY A 41 12.75 -14.58 -28.66
N TYR A 42 11.73 -14.09 -27.96
CA TYR A 42 10.35 -14.60 -28.11
C TYR A 42 9.26 -13.61 -27.69
N TRP A 43 8.02 -13.91 -28.06
CA TRP A 43 6.81 -13.25 -27.58
C TRP A 43 5.87 -14.27 -26.93
N LEU A 44 5.21 -13.82 -25.86
CA LEU A 44 4.05 -14.50 -25.29
C LEU A 44 2.87 -13.54 -25.35
N VAL A 45 1.78 -13.97 -25.97
CA VAL A 45 0.65 -13.11 -26.27
C VAL A 45 -0.64 -13.76 -25.83
N ALA A 46 -1.42 -13.08 -25.00
CA ALA A 46 -2.79 -13.47 -24.70
C ALA A 46 -3.75 -12.60 -25.51
N CYS A 47 -4.53 -13.22 -26.40
CA CYS A 47 -5.44 -12.51 -27.27
C CYS A 47 -6.70 -13.32 -27.63
N PRO A 48 -7.81 -12.65 -27.99
CA PRO A 48 -9.07 -13.32 -28.28
C PRO A 48 -9.12 -13.98 -29.66
N SER A 49 -8.22 -13.60 -30.57
CA SER A 49 -8.11 -14.15 -31.92
C SER A 49 -6.70 -14.67 -32.16
N LYS A 50 -6.56 -15.69 -33.02
CA LYS A 50 -5.24 -16.20 -33.40
C LYS A 50 -4.46 -15.10 -34.13
N PRO A 51 -3.23 -14.76 -33.69
CA PRO A 51 -2.43 -13.77 -34.38
C PRO A 51 -2.02 -14.30 -35.76
N ASN A 52 -2.11 -13.44 -36.79
CA ASN A 52 -1.69 -13.76 -38.15
C ASN A 52 -0.16 -13.63 -38.29
N ILE A 53 0.57 -14.42 -37.49
CA ILE A 53 2.03 -14.38 -37.41
C ILE A 53 2.55 -15.80 -37.68
N PRO A 54 3.49 -15.97 -38.63
CA PRO A 54 4.14 -17.25 -38.88
C PRO A 54 4.76 -17.79 -37.58
N ASN A 55 4.63 -19.09 -37.34
CA ASN A 55 5.16 -19.78 -36.15
C ASN A 55 4.51 -19.39 -34.81
N ALA A 56 3.35 -18.72 -34.81
CA ALA A 56 2.57 -18.55 -33.60
C ALA A 56 1.95 -19.88 -33.18
N GLU A 57 2.40 -20.42 -32.06
CA GLU A 57 1.98 -21.69 -31.50
C GLU A 57 1.04 -21.47 -30.30
N LEU A 58 -0.09 -22.18 -30.31
CA LEU A 58 -1.08 -22.09 -29.24
C LEU A 58 -0.62 -22.91 -28.03
N ILE A 59 -0.58 -22.28 -26.85
CA ILE A 59 -0.41 -22.98 -25.58
C ILE A 59 -1.79 -23.39 -25.08
N TYR A 60 -2.12 -24.67 -25.20
CA TYR A 60 -3.41 -25.24 -24.78
C TYR A 60 -3.25 -26.05 -23.48
N ASP A 61 -2.77 -27.29 -23.57
CA ASP A 61 -2.63 -28.17 -22.38
C ASP A 61 -1.18 -28.31 -21.90
N THR A 62 -0.21 -28.23 -22.80
CA THR A 62 1.21 -28.42 -22.47
C THR A 62 2.00 -27.16 -22.81
N ILE A 63 2.86 -26.74 -21.88
CA ILE A 63 3.76 -25.62 -22.09
C ILE A 63 4.87 -26.06 -23.05
N ILE A 64 4.83 -25.48 -24.25
CA ILE A 64 5.76 -25.72 -25.36
C ILE A 64 7.01 -24.83 -25.30
N CYS A 65 6.99 -23.79 -24.47
CA CYS A 65 8.12 -22.88 -24.24
C CYS A 65 8.84 -23.19 -22.92
N ASN A 66 9.88 -22.43 -22.58
CA ASN A 66 10.48 -22.50 -21.26
C ASN A 66 9.44 -22.10 -20.19
N LYS A 67 9.30 -22.92 -19.14
CA LYS A 67 8.34 -22.68 -18.05
C LYS A 67 8.56 -21.34 -17.36
N GLU A 68 9.82 -20.93 -17.21
CA GLU A 68 10.18 -19.65 -16.62
C GLU A 68 9.67 -18.47 -17.45
N TYR A 69 9.79 -18.56 -18.77
CA TYR A 69 9.30 -17.55 -19.70
C TYR A 69 7.79 -17.41 -19.62
N PHE A 70 7.09 -18.54 -19.52
CA PHE A 70 5.65 -18.57 -19.32
C PHE A 70 5.26 -17.92 -17.98
N LEU A 71 5.94 -18.26 -16.88
CA LEU A 71 5.63 -17.75 -15.54
C LEU A 71 5.81 -16.22 -15.45
N GLN A 72 6.83 -15.67 -16.10
CA GLN A 72 7.05 -14.23 -16.16
C GLN A 72 5.93 -13.50 -16.92
N ALA A 73 5.55 -14.03 -18.09
CA ALA A 73 4.44 -13.46 -18.87
C ALA A 73 3.08 -13.59 -18.16
N ALA A 74 2.87 -14.71 -17.47
CA ALA A 74 1.68 -14.93 -16.67
C ALA A 74 1.62 -13.98 -15.47
N ALA A 75 2.75 -13.72 -14.78
CA ALA A 75 2.82 -12.77 -13.69
C ALA A 75 2.49 -11.33 -14.14
N ASP A 76 3.02 -10.91 -15.30
CA ASP A 76 2.67 -9.63 -15.93
C ASP A 76 1.18 -9.56 -16.27
N ALA A 77 0.60 -10.66 -16.79
CA ALA A 77 -0.83 -10.73 -17.10
C ALA A 77 -1.74 -10.61 -15.88
N VAL A 78 -1.38 -11.26 -14.77
CA VAL A 78 -2.11 -11.16 -13.50
C VAL A 78 -2.03 -9.73 -12.93
N ALA A 79 -0.96 -8.99 -13.21
CA ALA A 79 -0.80 -7.60 -12.83
C ALA A 79 -1.51 -6.60 -13.74
N SER A 80 -1.94 -7.02 -14.94
CA SER A 80 -2.57 -6.14 -15.93
C SER A 80 -4.07 -5.94 -15.70
N ASP A 81 -4.62 -4.86 -16.25
CA ASP A 81 -6.07 -4.58 -16.27
C ASP A 81 -6.85 -5.44 -17.30
N ASN A 82 -6.23 -6.50 -17.85
CA ASN A 82 -6.85 -7.37 -18.86
C ASN A 82 -7.33 -8.69 -18.24
N PRO A 83 -8.60 -8.77 -17.79
CA PRO A 83 -9.12 -9.97 -17.12
C PRO A 83 -9.15 -11.19 -18.04
N GLY A 84 -9.31 -10.99 -19.36
CA GLY A 84 -9.28 -12.08 -20.33
C GLY A 84 -7.90 -12.72 -20.42
N ALA A 85 -6.85 -11.90 -20.51
CA ALA A 85 -5.48 -12.38 -20.53
C ALA A 85 -5.12 -13.10 -19.22
N ARG A 86 -5.47 -12.51 -18.08
CA ARG A 86 -5.27 -13.10 -16.76
C ARG A 86 -5.86 -14.51 -16.66
N LEU A 87 -7.15 -14.65 -16.98
CA LEU A 87 -7.85 -15.95 -16.91
C LEU A 87 -7.23 -16.98 -17.85
N ALA A 88 -6.76 -16.57 -19.03
CA ALA A 88 -6.11 -17.47 -19.97
C ALA A 88 -4.78 -18.03 -19.42
N TYR A 89 -3.95 -17.18 -18.80
CA TYR A 89 -2.70 -17.61 -18.17
C TYR A 89 -2.93 -18.45 -16.91
N GLU A 90 -3.87 -18.06 -16.05
CA GLU A 90 -4.24 -18.82 -14.84
C GLU A 90 -4.71 -20.23 -15.21
N LYS A 91 -5.57 -20.36 -16.23
CA LYS A 91 -6.05 -21.66 -16.72
C LYS A 91 -4.90 -22.56 -17.19
N VAL A 92 -3.98 -22.04 -18.00
CA VAL A 92 -2.82 -22.82 -18.48
C VAL A 92 -1.91 -23.21 -17.31
N ALA A 93 -1.71 -22.32 -16.34
CA ALA A 93 -0.92 -22.59 -15.14
C ALA A 93 -1.55 -23.69 -14.26
N GLU A 94 -2.87 -23.67 -14.07
CA GLU A 94 -3.62 -24.70 -13.34
C GLU A 94 -3.48 -26.07 -13.99
N GLN A 95 -3.71 -26.16 -15.31
CA GLN A 95 -3.61 -27.42 -16.06
C GLN A 95 -2.20 -28.02 -16.01
N ASN A 96 -1.17 -27.20 -15.84
CA ASN A 96 0.23 -27.61 -15.79
C ASN A 96 0.79 -27.70 -14.36
N GLY A 97 -0.04 -27.52 -13.32
CA GLY A 97 0.39 -27.60 -11.92
C GLY A 97 1.37 -26.50 -11.48
N LEU A 98 1.32 -25.33 -12.13
CA LEU A 98 2.25 -24.21 -11.91
C LEU A 98 1.70 -23.08 -11.03
N VAL A 99 0.52 -23.24 -10.44
CA VAL A 99 -0.17 -22.18 -9.66
C VAL A 99 0.73 -21.57 -8.57
N LYS A 100 1.37 -22.41 -7.75
CA LYS A 100 2.29 -21.92 -6.68
C LYS A 100 3.52 -21.20 -7.24
N ALA A 101 4.05 -21.67 -8.36
CA ALA A 101 5.18 -21.03 -9.01
C ALA A 101 4.77 -19.66 -9.58
N LEU A 102 3.57 -19.57 -10.15
CA LEU A 102 3.00 -18.31 -10.64
C LEU A 102 2.79 -17.31 -9.51
N GLU A 103 2.26 -17.73 -8.36
CA GLU A 103 2.13 -16.86 -7.18
C GLU A 103 3.47 -16.29 -6.74
N GLY A 104 4.51 -17.12 -6.68
CA GLY A 104 5.87 -16.67 -6.36
C GLY A 104 6.42 -15.63 -7.35
N HIS A 105 6.23 -15.85 -8.65
CA HIS A 105 6.64 -14.90 -9.69
C HIS A 105 5.84 -13.60 -9.64
N TYR A 106 4.54 -13.69 -9.37
CA TYR A 106 3.68 -12.51 -9.21
C TYR A 106 4.08 -11.68 -8.00
N GLN A 107 4.47 -12.32 -6.89
CA GLN A 107 4.99 -11.61 -5.72
C GLN A 107 6.32 -10.91 -6.02
N LEU A 108 7.25 -11.60 -6.68
CA LEU A 108 8.51 -11.00 -7.14
C LEU A 108 8.26 -9.80 -8.07
N TYR A 109 7.35 -9.95 -9.03
CA TYR A 109 6.92 -8.89 -9.94
C TYR A 109 6.43 -7.67 -9.13
N LYS A 110 5.56 -7.89 -8.13
CA LYS A 110 5.04 -6.82 -7.27
C LYS A 110 6.13 -6.10 -6.49
N ASP A 111 7.07 -6.85 -5.93
CA ASP A 111 8.12 -6.27 -5.10
C ASP A 111 9.08 -5.42 -5.94
N VAL A 112 9.48 -5.92 -7.11
CA VAL A 112 10.29 -5.17 -8.09
C VAL A 112 9.58 -3.91 -8.56
N LEU A 113 8.30 -4.02 -8.96
CA LEU A 113 7.52 -2.88 -9.42
C LEU A 113 7.29 -1.85 -8.31
N ARG A 114 7.01 -2.29 -7.08
CA ARG A 114 6.85 -1.41 -5.92
C ARG A 114 8.14 -0.65 -5.61
N GLN A 115 9.28 -1.33 -5.60
CA GLN A 115 10.58 -0.69 -5.36
C GLN A 115 10.88 0.39 -6.40
N PHE A 116 10.64 0.10 -7.67
CA PHE A 116 10.78 1.06 -8.76
C PHE A 116 9.85 2.26 -8.56
N LEU A 117 8.56 2.02 -8.34
CA LEU A 117 7.56 3.08 -8.20
C LEU A 117 7.80 3.98 -6.98
N ASN A 118 8.30 3.43 -5.87
CA ASN A 118 8.68 4.24 -4.70
C ASN A 118 9.82 5.20 -5.05
N THR A 119 10.89 4.69 -5.67
CA THR A 119 12.03 5.50 -6.12
C THR A 119 11.58 6.58 -7.11
N ARG A 120 10.64 6.24 -8.01
CA ARG A 120 10.03 7.19 -8.94
C ARG A 120 9.16 8.24 -8.27
N SER A 121 8.35 7.85 -7.31
CA SER A 121 7.47 8.75 -6.56
C SER A 121 8.29 9.89 -5.94
N GLU A 122 9.39 9.56 -5.25
CA GLU A 122 10.30 10.54 -4.66
C GLU A 122 10.85 11.52 -5.71
N GLY A 123 11.33 10.99 -6.85
CA GLY A 123 11.86 11.80 -7.95
C GLY A 123 10.82 12.74 -8.56
N VAL A 124 9.59 12.26 -8.80
CA VAL A 124 8.50 13.05 -9.40
C VAL A 124 7.98 14.11 -8.43
N VAL A 125 7.90 13.82 -7.13
CA VAL A 125 7.53 14.81 -6.10
C VAL A 125 8.54 15.95 -6.08
N MET A 126 9.84 15.65 -6.04
CA MET A 126 10.90 16.66 -6.09
C MET A 126 10.89 17.46 -7.40
N LEU A 127 10.60 16.80 -8.53
CA LEU A 127 10.46 17.46 -9.82
C LEU A 127 9.32 18.49 -9.80
N LYS A 128 8.15 18.10 -9.28
CA LYS A 128 6.97 18.98 -9.15
C LYS A 128 7.29 20.22 -8.31
N GLU A 129 7.95 20.03 -7.17
CA GLU A 129 8.35 21.15 -6.29
C GLU A 129 9.27 22.14 -7.01
N ARG A 130 10.32 21.64 -7.66
CA ARG A 130 11.28 22.46 -8.40
C ARG A 130 10.65 23.17 -9.60
N LEU A 131 9.74 22.51 -10.32
CA LEU A 131 8.95 23.15 -11.37
C LEU A 131 8.08 24.29 -10.82
N GLY A 132 7.46 24.08 -9.65
CA GLY A 132 6.71 25.12 -8.95
C GLY A 132 7.58 26.35 -8.62
N ILE A 133 8.81 26.13 -8.13
CA ILE A 133 9.78 27.20 -7.86
C ILE A 133 10.14 27.96 -9.14
N ALA A 134 10.50 27.25 -10.21
CA ALA A 134 10.84 27.86 -11.50
C ALA A 134 9.67 28.70 -12.07
N CYS A 135 8.46 28.15 -12.06
CA CYS A 135 7.24 28.85 -12.46
C CYS A 135 6.98 30.10 -11.58
N GLY A 136 7.20 30.00 -10.27
CA GLY A 136 7.08 31.12 -9.34
C GLY A 136 8.08 32.25 -9.62
N HIS A 137 9.33 31.93 -9.95
CA HIS A 137 10.32 32.91 -10.38
C HIS A 137 9.91 33.62 -11.69
N LEU A 138 9.41 32.88 -12.68
CA LEU A 138 8.91 33.47 -13.93
C LEU A 138 7.70 34.39 -13.70
N ALA A 139 6.75 33.98 -12.86
CA ALA A 139 5.58 34.78 -12.53
C ALA A 139 5.95 36.08 -11.79
N SER A 140 7.02 36.04 -10.99
CA SER A 140 7.53 37.19 -10.25
C SER A 140 8.50 38.08 -11.07
N GLY A 141 8.69 37.79 -12.36
CA GLY A 141 9.62 38.53 -13.23
C GLY A 141 11.11 38.30 -12.94
N ARG A 142 11.46 37.27 -12.15
CA ARG A 142 12.85 36.93 -11.79
C ARG A 142 13.46 35.98 -12.82
N CYS A 143 13.66 36.45 -14.04
CA CYS A 143 14.03 35.63 -15.20
C CYS A 143 15.34 34.85 -15.04
N GLU A 144 16.41 35.47 -14.51
CA GLU A 144 17.71 34.79 -14.32
C GLU A 144 17.64 33.65 -13.30
N HIS A 145 16.87 33.85 -12.22
CA HIS A 145 16.67 32.80 -11.21
C HIS A 145 15.85 31.65 -11.78
N ALA A 146 14.83 31.95 -12.59
CA ALA A 146 14.07 30.92 -13.30
C ALA A 146 14.96 30.13 -14.26
N LEU A 147 15.76 30.79 -15.10
CA LEU A 147 16.66 30.13 -16.04
C LEU A 147 17.67 29.23 -15.34
N TRP A 148 18.20 29.67 -14.21
CA TRP A 148 19.10 28.86 -13.39
C TRP A 148 18.41 27.61 -12.84
N GLU A 149 17.20 27.74 -12.29
CA GLU A 149 16.45 26.59 -11.79
C GLU A 149 16.01 25.63 -12.91
N ILE A 150 15.63 26.15 -14.08
CA ILE A 150 15.28 25.32 -15.25
C ILE A 150 16.48 24.53 -15.74
N GLN A 151 17.69 25.13 -15.75
CA GLN A 151 18.90 24.39 -16.08
C GLN A 151 19.16 23.24 -15.10
N ARG A 152 19.02 23.49 -13.79
CA ARG A 152 19.16 22.44 -12.76
C ARG A 152 18.08 21.37 -12.87
N LEU A 153 16.87 21.75 -13.30
CA LEU A 153 15.78 20.82 -13.60
C LEU A 153 16.14 19.89 -14.76
N CYS A 154 16.79 20.37 -15.82
CA CYS A 154 17.26 19.51 -16.92
C CYS A 154 18.24 18.43 -16.41
N ASP A 155 19.22 18.82 -15.60
CA ASP A 155 20.21 17.88 -15.05
C ASP A 155 19.54 16.86 -14.11
N PHE A 156 18.62 17.33 -13.27
CA PHE A 156 17.84 16.49 -12.36
C PHE A 156 16.97 15.48 -13.12
N LEU A 157 16.28 15.90 -14.17
CA LEU A 157 15.47 15.02 -15.02
C LEU A 157 16.30 14.01 -15.78
N PHE A 158 17.49 14.39 -16.22
CA PHE A 158 18.42 13.46 -16.83
C PHE A 158 18.78 12.33 -15.85
N HIS A 159 19.10 12.67 -14.60
CA HIS A 159 19.39 11.67 -13.57
C HIS A 159 18.20 10.78 -13.24
N ILE A 160 16.99 11.34 -13.11
CA ILE A 160 15.77 10.53 -12.94
C ILE A 160 15.65 9.58 -14.13
N TRP A 161 15.66 10.09 -15.35
CA TRP A 161 15.53 9.27 -16.56
C TRP A 161 16.56 8.12 -16.58
N GLU A 162 17.85 8.44 -16.43
CA GLU A 162 18.97 7.49 -16.44
C GLU A 162 18.83 6.41 -15.35
N GLN A 163 18.48 6.78 -14.12
CA GLN A 163 18.26 5.81 -13.04
C GLN A 163 17.16 4.80 -13.40
N GLY A 164 16.08 5.22 -14.05
CA GLY A 164 15.02 4.29 -14.44
C GLY A 164 15.40 3.38 -15.59
N GLU A 165 16.24 3.83 -16.52
CA GLU A 165 16.81 2.94 -17.54
C GLU A 165 17.69 1.88 -16.87
N ILE A 166 18.57 2.27 -15.94
CA ILE A 166 19.42 1.35 -15.18
C ILE A 166 18.59 0.33 -14.38
N GLU A 167 17.54 0.78 -13.69
CA GLU A 167 16.65 -0.11 -12.94
C GLU A 167 15.88 -1.05 -13.87
N SER A 168 15.42 -0.54 -15.02
CA SER A 168 14.76 -1.35 -16.05
C SER A 168 15.69 -2.42 -16.61
N ASP A 169 16.97 -2.10 -16.80
CA ASP A 169 17.98 -3.03 -17.27
C ASP A 169 18.33 -4.11 -16.24
N ARG A 170 18.19 -3.80 -14.95
CA ARG A 170 18.36 -4.78 -13.86
C ARG A 170 17.21 -5.77 -13.77
N ASN A 171 15.98 -5.37 -14.13
CA ASN A 171 14.80 -6.23 -14.06
C ASN A 171 13.95 -6.17 -15.35
N PRO A 172 14.50 -6.53 -16.51
CA PRO A 172 13.87 -6.25 -17.81
C PRO A 172 12.56 -7.00 -18.03
N GLN A 173 12.38 -8.15 -17.40
CA GLN A 173 11.18 -9.00 -17.52
C GLN A 173 9.95 -8.41 -16.83
N VAL A 174 10.16 -7.58 -15.81
CA VAL A 174 9.08 -6.88 -15.09
C VAL A 174 8.99 -5.46 -15.65
N LEU A 175 10.10 -4.74 -15.56
CA LEU A 175 10.11 -3.30 -15.73
C LEU A 175 9.97 -2.89 -17.19
N ARG A 176 10.55 -3.59 -18.18
CA ARG A 176 10.36 -3.18 -19.59
C ARG A 176 8.97 -3.49 -20.15
N GLN A 177 8.21 -4.38 -19.52
CA GLN A 177 6.83 -4.68 -19.95
C GLN A 177 5.85 -3.62 -19.42
N SER A 178 5.96 -3.31 -18.13
CA SER A 178 4.97 -2.52 -17.40
C SER A 178 5.30 -1.03 -17.35
N LEU A 179 6.57 -0.63 -17.50
CA LEU A 179 7.03 0.75 -17.30
C LEU A 179 6.98 1.67 -18.52
N ASN A 180 6.56 1.18 -19.69
CA ASN A 180 6.65 1.97 -20.93
C ASN A 180 6.03 3.37 -20.74
N HIS A 181 4.93 3.47 -19.99
CA HIS A 181 4.24 4.72 -19.76
C HIS A 181 4.96 5.70 -18.80
N HIS A 182 5.45 5.27 -17.64
CA HIS A 182 6.12 6.15 -16.67
C HIS A 182 7.44 6.70 -17.21
N GLN A 183 8.23 5.84 -17.86
CA GLN A 183 9.52 6.24 -18.42
C GLN A 183 9.34 7.18 -19.64
N ILE A 184 8.32 6.92 -20.48
CA ILE A 184 7.91 7.85 -21.55
C ILE A 184 7.47 9.19 -20.96
N ALA A 185 6.73 9.20 -19.84
CA ALA A 185 6.27 10.44 -19.21
C ALA A 185 7.45 11.31 -18.77
N ILE A 186 8.46 10.72 -18.12
CA ILE A 186 9.70 11.41 -17.73
C ILE A 186 10.48 11.90 -18.96
N ALA A 187 10.64 11.07 -19.99
CA ALA A 187 11.33 11.46 -21.22
C ALA A 187 10.62 12.63 -21.94
N THR A 188 9.28 12.63 -21.94
CA THR A 188 8.45 13.70 -22.49
C THR A 188 8.64 15.00 -21.69
N GLN A 189 8.67 14.92 -20.36
CA GLN A 189 8.91 16.08 -19.50
C GLN A 189 10.31 16.67 -19.72
N LYS A 190 11.33 15.82 -19.83
CA LYS A 190 12.70 16.22 -20.19
C LYS A 190 12.72 17.06 -21.48
N GLY A 191 12.13 16.55 -22.56
CA GLY A 191 12.07 17.27 -23.84
C GLY A 191 11.35 18.62 -23.74
N ARG A 192 10.26 18.71 -22.95
CA ARG A 192 9.51 19.95 -22.73
C ARG A 192 10.31 20.99 -21.95
N ILE A 193 11.01 20.58 -20.90
CA ILE A 193 11.79 21.48 -20.04
C ILE A 193 13.05 21.97 -20.78
N GLU A 194 13.69 21.10 -21.58
CA GLU A 194 14.77 21.50 -22.49
C GLU A 194 14.29 22.53 -23.52
N ALA A 195 13.12 22.29 -24.14
CA ALA A 195 12.52 23.24 -25.06
C ALA A 195 12.18 24.58 -24.38
N ALA A 196 11.65 24.54 -23.16
CA ALA A 196 11.36 25.73 -22.37
C ALA A 196 12.64 26.54 -22.09
N LEU A 197 13.71 25.87 -21.67
CA LEU A 197 15.01 26.49 -21.43
C LEU A 197 15.54 27.19 -22.68
N GLN A 198 15.50 26.51 -23.83
CA GLN A 198 15.95 27.09 -25.10
C GLN A 198 15.12 28.33 -25.50
N ASN A 199 13.80 28.25 -25.36
CA ASN A 199 12.90 29.36 -25.71
C ASN A 199 13.07 30.57 -24.78
N LEU A 200 13.24 30.34 -23.47
CA LEU A 200 13.46 31.41 -22.50
C LEU A 200 14.86 32.05 -22.67
N ARG A 201 15.88 31.28 -23.04
CA ARG A 201 17.20 31.84 -23.42
C ARG A 201 17.11 32.70 -24.68
N LYS A 202 16.42 32.22 -25.72
CA LYS A 202 16.18 33.02 -26.94
C LYS A 202 15.44 34.32 -26.63
N ALA A 203 14.42 34.26 -25.76
CA ALA A 203 13.69 35.45 -25.34
C ALA A 203 14.58 36.46 -24.60
N ARG A 204 15.54 36.00 -23.79
CA ARG A 204 16.53 36.84 -23.12
C ARG A 204 17.50 37.50 -24.10
N ASP A 205 17.96 36.75 -25.11
CA ASP A 205 19.04 37.17 -26.01
C ASP A 205 18.58 38.03 -27.20
N VAL A 206 17.28 38.03 -27.52
CA VAL A 206 16.73 38.75 -28.68
C VAL A 206 16.20 40.13 -28.27
N GLY A 207 16.85 41.19 -28.75
CA GLY A 207 16.45 42.59 -28.53
C GLY A 207 15.22 43.06 -29.32
N GLU A 208 14.61 42.22 -30.17
CA GLU A 208 13.36 42.51 -30.87
C GLU A 208 12.15 42.09 -30.02
N ILE A 209 11.35 43.09 -29.60
CA ILE A 209 10.27 42.97 -28.61
C ILE A 209 9.26 41.85 -28.96
N GLU A 210 8.84 41.71 -30.22
CA GLU A 210 7.82 40.72 -30.62
C GLU A 210 8.32 39.26 -30.62
N LYS A 211 9.53 39.00 -31.13
CA LYS A 211 10.13 37.65 -31.12
C LYS A 211 10.53 37.22 -29.71
N SER A 212 10.93 38.18 -28.87
CA SER A 212 11.19 37.94 -27.45
C SER A 212 9.91 37.54 -26.72
N ALA A 213 8.78 38.21 -26.99
CA ALA A 213 7.49 37.95 -26.35
C ALA A 213 6.91 36.57 -26.73
N TYR A 214 6.99 36.18 -28.01
CA TYR A 214 6.55 34.86 -28.45
C TYR A 214 7.37 33.73 -27.82
N SER A 215 8.71 33.83 -27.86
CA SER A 215 9.60 32.82 -27.28
C SER A 215 9.40 32.71 -25.76
N TRP A 216 9.13 33.84 -25.09
CA TRP A 216 8.81 33.88 -23.67
C TRP A 216 7.50 33.16 -23.34
N LEU A 217 6.44 33.42 -24.11
CA LEU A 217 5.14 32.79 -23.95
C LEU A 217 5.24 31.27 -24.11
N VAL A 218 5.85 30.81 -25.21
CA VAL A 218 6.03 29.38 -25.48
C VAL A 218 6.85 28.71 -24.38
N GLY A 219 7.92 29.35 -23.91
CA GLY A 219 8.73 28.83 -22.80
C GLY A 219 7.93 28.65 -21.50
N ARG A 220 7.07 29.62 -21.16
CA ARG A 220 6.18 29.55 -20.00
C ARG A 220 5.12 28.45 -20.15
N GLU A 221 4.51 28.34 -21.32
CA GLU A 221 3.50 27.31 -21.59
C GLU A 221 4.09 25.91 -21.47
N GLN A 222 5.30 25.66 -22.00
CA GLN A 222 5.95 24.36 -21.88
C GLN A 222 6.26 23.99 -20.42
N LEU A 223 6.66 24.95 -19.58
CA LEU A 223 6.87 24.71 -18.15
C LEU A 223 5.58 24.46 -17.39
N ALA A 224 4.52 25.22 -17.69
CA ALA A 224 3.21 24.99 -17.09
C ALA A 224 2.68 23.59 -17.46
N HIS A 225 2.82 23.18 -18.71
CA HIS A 225 2.49 21.82 -19.15
C HIS A 225 3.33 20.76 -18.44
N ALA A 226 4.65 20.97 -18.30
CA ALA A 226 5.52 20.04 -17.60
C ALA A 226 5.13 19.90 -16.12
N PHE A 227 4.75 21.01 -15.46
CA PHE A 227 4.26 21.00 -14.08
C PHE A 227 2.97 20.18 -13.94
N GLU A 228 1.98 20.44 -14.79
CA GLU A 228 0.73 19.67 -14.78
C GLU A 228 0.99 18.19 -15.08
N SER A 229 1.83 17.87 -16.07
CA SER A 229 2.20 16.48 -16.36
C SER A 229 2.88 15.80 -15.18
N ALA A 230 3.78 16.48 -14.46
CA ALA A 230 4.43 15.92 -13.27
C ALA A 230 3.43 15.65 -12.14
N LYS A 231 2.40 16.50 -11.99
CA LYS A 231 1.30 16.27 -11.06
C LYS A 231 0.50 15.01 -11.41
N HIS A 232 0.06 14.87 -12.67
CA HIS A 232 -0.68 13.69 -13.13
C HIS A 232 0.15 12.41 -12.98
N GLU A 233 1.45 12.49 -13.24
CA GLU A 233 2.38 11.38 -13.08
C GLU A 233 2.51 10.95 -11.61
N ALA A 234 2.63 11.91 -10.69
CA ALA A 234 2.65 11.62 -9.25
C ALA A 234 1.36 10.90 -8.81
N GLU A 235 0.20 11.38 -9.25
CA GLU A 235 -1.09 10.77 -8.96
C GLU A 235 -1.23 9.37 -9.59
N ALA A 236 -0.65 9.15 -10.77
CA ALA A 236 -0.64 7.85 -11.44
C ALA A 236 0.22 6.84 -10.68
N ILE A 237 1.44 7.22 -10.29
CA ILE A 237 2.34 6.41 -9.48
C ILE A 237 1.69 6.09 -8.13
N GLU A 238 1.11 7.09 -7.46
CA GLU A 238 0.44 6.88 -6.17
C GLU A 238 -0.75 5.91 -6.29
N ARG A 239 -1.55 6.03 -7.35
CA ARG A 239 -2.67 5.11 -7.62
C ARG A 239 -2.18 3.68 -7.82
N GLN A 240 -1.12 3.48 -8.61
CA GLN A 240 -0.54 2.15 -8.81
C GLN A 240 0.09 1.61 -7.53
N LEU A 241 0.79 2.44 -6.76
CA LEU A 241 1.32 2.05 -5.45
C LEU A 241 0.19 1.64 -4.50
N ARG A 242 -0.97 2.29 -4.51
CA ARG A 242 -2.14 1.86 -3.72
C ARG A 242 -2.73 0.52 -4.20
N GLN A 243 -2.68 0.24 -5.50
CA GLN A 243 -3.13 -1.04 -6.08
C GLN A 243 -2.13 -2.19 -5.82
N LEU A 244 -0.83 -1.88 -5.78
CA LEU A 244 0.26 -2.82 -5.51
C LEU A 244 0.53 -2.99 -4.03
N SER A 245 0.20 -2.00 -3.22
CA SER A 245 0.05 -2.16 -1.79
C SER A 245 -0.97 -3.28 -1.61
N PRO A 246 -0.64 -4.31 -0.84
CA PRO A 246 -1.73 -5.06 -0.23
C PRO A 246 -2.64 -4.01 0.44
N PRO A 247 -3.97 -4.18 0.48
CA PRO A 247 -4.68 -3.58 1.62
C PRO A 247 -3.83 -3.95 2.84
N LEU A 248 -3.60 -3.04 3.80
CA LEU A 248 -2.64 -3.14 4.91
C LEU A 248 -2.56 -4.47 5.70
N TYR A 249 -3.28 -5.51 5.30
CA TYR A 249 -3.13 -6.93 5.59
C TYR A 249 -2.76 -7.75 4.34
N ARG A 250 -1.47 -8.02 4.12
CA ARG A 250 -0.96 -9.30 3.57
C ARG A 250 0.56 -9.27 3.48
N ALA A 251 1.19 -9.44 4.63
CA ALA A 251 2.54 -9.98 4.75
C ALA A 251 2.61 -10.69 6.10
N GLN A 252 1.92 -11.82 6.18
CA GLN A 252 2.18 -12.96 7.08
C GLN A 252 1.20 -14.05 6.66
N ASP A 253 1.61 -15.29 6.87
CA ASP A 253 0.97 -16.51 6.38
C ASP A 253 -0.56 -16.47 6.38
N SER A 254 -1.15 -17.16 5.41
CA SER A 254 -2.59 -17.36 5.26
C SER A 254 -3.27 -17.84 6.56
N VAL A 255 -3.57 -16.89 7.44
CA VAL A 255 -4.65 -16.95 8.39
C VAL A 255 -5.74 -16.16 7.71
N ILE A 256 -6.78 -16.84 7.25
CA ILE A 256 -8.05 -16.18 6.99
C ILE A 256 -8.43 -15.57 8.34
N ILE A 257 -8.11 -14.29 8.55
CA ILE A 257 -8.66 -13.54 9.68
C ILE A 257 -10.13 -13.41 9.35
N GLN A 258 -10.92 -14.39 9.80
CA GLN A 258 -12.36 -14.28 9.82
C GLN A 258 -12.66 -12.93 10.48
N ARG A 259 -13.45 -12.09 9.82
CA ARG A 259 -13.85 -10.81 10.40
C ARG A 259 -14.94 -11.08 11.44
N PRO A 260 -15.03 -10.31 12.52
CA PRO A 260 -16.15 -10.46 13.44
C PRO A 260 -17.44 -10.09 12.73
N GLN A 261 -18.53 -10.74 13.09
CA GLN A 261 -19.88 -10.20 12.85
C GLN A 261 -20.12 -9.00 13.78
N VAL A 262 -21.15 -8.21 13.50
CA VAL A 262 -21.43 -6.98 14.28
C VAL A 262 -21.77 -7.32 15.74
N ASP A 263 -22.59 -8.34 15.96
CA ASP A 263 -22.95 -8.89 17.28
C ASP A 263 -21.71 -9.40 18.04
N GLN A 264 -20.83 -10.13 17.36
CA GLN A 264 -19.53 -10.59 17.88
C GLN A 264 -18.63 -9.43 18.34
N ALA A 265 -18.59 -8.33 17.59
CA ALA A 265 -17.80 -7.15 17.94
C ALA A 265 -18.37 -6.41 19.16
N PHE A 266 -19.69 -6.25 19.22
CA PHE A 266 -20.36 -5.62 20.37
C PHE A 266 -20.28 -6.48 21.63
N LEU A 267 -20.31 -7.81 21.52
CA LEU A 267 -20.07 -8.73 22.64
C LEU A 267 -18.67 -8.52 23.22
N LEU A 268 -17.62 -8.50 22.39
CA LEU A 268 -16.25 -8.26 22.86
C LEU A 268 -16.09 -6.88 23.51
N CYS A 269 -16.76 -5.84 22.99
CA CYS A 269 -16.79 -4.53 23.63
C CYS A 269 -17.44 -4.59 25.03
N PHE A 270 -18.53 -5.35 25.18
CA PHE A 270 -19.19 -5.51 26.48
C PHE A 270 -18.32 -6.28 27.49
N ILE A 271 -17.64 -7.35 27.05
CA ILE A 271 -16.69 -8.11 27.88
C ILE A 271 -15.50 -7.22 28.29
N LEU A 272 -14.95 -6.42 27.37
CA LEU A 272 -13.90 -5.45 27.69
C LEU A 272 -14.38 -4.42 28.72
N LEU A 273 -15.63 -3.97 28.64
CA LEU A 273 -16.19 -3.01 29.58
C LEU A 273 -16.33 -3.62 30.98
N SER A 274 -16.73 -4.90 31.08
CA SER A 274 -16.91 -5.59 32.37
C SER A 274 -15.59 -5.83 33.10
N GLN A 275 -14.47 -5.96 32.37
CA GLN A 275 -13.12 -6.11 32.90
C GLN A 275 -12.56 -4.83 33.53
N LEU A 276 -13.18 -3.66 33.31
CA LEU A 276 -12.68 -2.39 33.82
C LEU A 276 -13.06 -2.10 35.29
N GLU A 277 -13.77 -3.01 35.97
CA GLU A 277 -14.20 -2.80 37.35
C GLU A 277 -14.15 -4.04 38.26
N ASP A 278 -13.31 -4.00 39.30
CA ASP A 278 -13.16 -5.05 40.32
C ASP A 278 -14.31 -5.12 41.35
N SER A 279 -15.23 -4.13 41.41
CA SER A 279 -16.20 -4.01 42.52
C SER A 279 -17.69 -3.88 42.16
N ALA A 280 -18.09 -3.54 40.93
CA ALA A 280 -19.51 -3.54 40.49
C ALA A 280 -20.00 -4.89 39.95
N ILE A 281 -19.24 -5.93 40.29
CA ILE A 281 -19.29 -7.28 39.78
C ILE A 281 -20.67 -7.94 39.88
N THR A 282 -21.54 -7.61 40.84
CA THR A 282 -22.76 -8.41 41.05
C THR A 282 -23.87 -8.14 40.03
N LYS A 283 -24.10 -6.88 39.65
CA LYS A 283 -25.16 -6.52 38.68
C LYS A 283 -24.69 -6.74 37.24
N MET A 284 -23.42 -6.42 36.97
CA MET A 284 -22.82 -6.70 35.67
C MET A 284 -22.61 -8.18 35.42
N ARG A 285 -22.30 -9.02 36.43
CA ARG A 285 -22.24 -10.48 36.19
C ARG A 285 -23.57 -11.03 35.72
N SER A 286 -24.71 -10.62 36.31
CA SER A 286 -26.01 -11.08 35.82
C SER A 286 -26.34 -10.58 34.40
N GLU A 287 -25.99 -9.32 34.08
CA GLU A 287 -26.17 -8.78 32.72
C GLU A 287 -25.18 -9.40 31.72
N LEU A 288 -23.97 -9.74 32.17
CA LEU A 288 -22.94 -10.43 31.37
C LEU A 288 -23.31 -11.89 31.12
N ASP A 289 -23.77 -12.63 32.12
CA ASP A 289 -24.26 -14.00 31.97
C ASP A 289 -25.46 -14.03 31.00
N GLU A 290 -26.36 -13.04 31.10
CA GLU A 290 -27.47 -12.86 30.16
C GLU A 290 -26.96 -12.58 28.74
N ILE A 291 -26.09 -11.59 28.55
CA ILE A 291 -25.56 -11.20 27.23
C ILE A 291 -24.69 -12.30 26.62
N LEU A 292 -23.93 -13.04 27.43
CA LEU A 292 -23.15 -14.20 26.97
C LEU A 292 -24.06 -15.31 26.45
N SER A 293 -25.25 -15.49 27.04
CA SER A 293 -26.22 -16.49 26.60
C SER A 293 -26.94 -16.15 25.28
N TRP A 294 -26.83 -14.91 24.79
CA TRP A 294 -27.52 -14.45 23.59
C TRP A 294 -26.97 -15.08 22.31
N GLY A 295 -27.87 -15.58 21.47
CA GLY A 295 -27.58 -15.95 20.08
C GLY A 295 -27.81 -14.79 19.11
N SER A 296 -27.53 -14.99 17.82
CA SER A 296 -27.67 -13.93 16.81
C SER A 296 -29.08 -13.31 16.73
N GLU A 297 -30.14 -14.09 16.98
CA GLU A 297 -31.52 -13.58 17.01
C GLU A 297 -31.77 -12.61 18.18
N ASP A 298 -31.21 -12.89 19.35
CA ASP A 298 -31.32 -12.01 20.54
C ASP A 298 -30.58 -10.69 20.29
N TRP A 299 -29.41 -10.77 19.66
CA TRP A 299 -28.62 -9.62 19.24
C TRP A 299 -29.32 -8.77 18.19
N GLU A 300 -29.96 -9.39 17.19
CA GLU A 300 -30.76 -8.69 16.21
C GLU A 300 -31.92 -7.94 16.87
N LEU A 301 -32.65 -8.59 17.79
CA LEU A 301 -33.73 -7.96 18.55
C LEU A 301 -33.21 -6.81 19.42
N LYS A 302 -32.03 -6.96 20.05
CA LYS A 302 -31.39 -5.90 20.83
C LYS A 302 -31.07 -4.70 19.94
N PHE A 303 -30.49 -4.91 18.76
CA PHE A 303 -30.17 -3.84 17.81
C PHE A 303 -31.43 -3.17 17.27
N GLN A 304 -32.46 -3.93 16.88
CA GLN A 304 -33.74 -3.37 16.43
C GLN A 304 -34.40 -2.49 17.52
N ARG A 305 -34.35 -2.92 18.79
CA ARG A 305 -34.87 -2.14 19.93
C ARG A 305 -34.06 -0.88 20.20
N THR A 306 -32.73 -0.93 20.10
CA THR A 306 -31.88 0.25 20.34
C THR A 306 -31.89 1.23 19.17
N ASP A 307 -31.93 0.74 17.94
CA ASP A 307 -31.84 1.57 16.74
C ASP A 307 -33.21 2.18 16.39
N GLY A 308 -34.31 1.59 16.87
CA GLY A 308 -35.66 2.14 16.79
C GLY A 308 -35.99 3.23 17.83
N ILE A 309 -35.12 3.43 18.84
CA ILE A 309 -35.23 4.50 19.83
C ILE A 309 -34.19 5.57 19.47
N PRO A 310 -34.56 6.84 19.23
CA PRO A 310 -33.58 7.89 18.98
C PRO A 310 -32.54 7.90 20.10
N THR A 311 -31.26 7.77 19.75
CA THR A 311 -30.18 7.79 20.73
C THR A 311 -30.23 9.11 21.51
N GLU A 312 -30.58 9.05 22.79
CA GLU A 312 -30.58 10.23 23.65
C GLU A 312 -29.15 10.60 24.00
N TYR A 313 -28.43 11.24 23.06
CA TYR A 313 -27.04 11.68 23.25
C TYR A 313 -26.89 12.60 24.48
N HIS A 314 -27.96 13.28 24.89
CA HIS A 314 -28.02 14.04 26.14
C HIS A 314 -27.98 13.15 27.40
N GLY A 315 -28.57 11.96 27.36
CA GLY A 315 -28.50 10.94 28.41
C GLY A 315 -27.12 10.32 28.50
N ILE A 316 -26.53 9.96 27.36
CA ILE A 316 -25.14 9.48 27.27
C ILE A 316 -24.18 10.53 27.77
N PHE A 317 -24.28 11.77 27.29
CA PHE A 317 -23.49 12.91 27.76
C PHE A 317 -23.61 13.10 29.27
N ARG A 318 -24.84 13.07 29.83
CA ARG A 318 -25.06 13.21 31.28
C ARG A 318 -24.33 12.12 32.04
N TYR A 319 -24.41 10.87 31.59
CA TYR A 319 -23.70 9.75 32.17
C TYR A 319 -22.16 9.92 32.07
N LEU A 320 -21.62 10.25 30.89
CA LEU A 320 -20.19 10.42 30.68
C LEU A 320 -19.61 11.59 31.48
N ARG A 321 -20.37 12.68 31.65
CA ARG A 321 -19.97 13.84 32.48
C ARG A 321 -19.71 13.47 33.94
N HIS A 322 -20.36 12.41 34.44
CA HIS A 322 -20.19 11.94 35.82
C HIS A 322 -19.13 10.85 35.96
N ALA A 323 -18.54 10.38 34.86
CA ALA A 323 -17.44 9.43 34.88
C ALA A 323 -16.10 10.14 35.06
N ALA A 324 -15.28 9.67 36.00
CA ALA A 324 -14.00 10.27 36.36
C ALA A 324 -13.02 10.44 35.18
N ARG A 325 -13.19 9.65 34.10
CA ARG A 325 -12.40 9.70 32.86
C ARG A 325 -12.64 10.94 32.00
N PHE A 326 -13.77 11.63 32.18
CA PHE A 326 -14.10 12.84 31.43
C PHE A 326 -13.95 14.12 32.30
N GLU A 327 -13.38 14.00 33.50
CA GLU A 327 -13.16 15.17 34.39
C GLU A 327 -12.21 16.21 33.80
N SER A 328 -11.18 15.77 33.04
CA SER A 328 -10.21 16.67 32.40
C SER A 328 -10.68 17.24 31.06
N HIS A 329 -11.69 16.63 30.45
CA HIS A 329 -12.29 17.06 29.19
C HIS A 329 -13.75 16.60 29.16
N ILE A 330 -14.67 17.54 29.41
CA ILE A 330 -16.11 17.28 29.39
C ILE A 330 -16.58 17.46 27.94
N PRO A 331 -16.86 16.38 27.20
CA PRO A 331 -17.24 16.48 25.80
C PRO A 331 -18.64 17.05 25.69
N ARG A 332 -18.93 17.84 24.65
CA ARG A 332 -20.30 18.29 24.37
C ARG A 332 -21.14 17.15 23.78
N ALA A 333 -22.46 17.24 23.87
CA ALA A 333 -23.36 16.21 23.34
C ALA A 333 -23.19 15.97 21.83
N ASP A 334 -22.87 17.01 21.06
CA ASP A 334 -22.56 16.92 19.62
C ASP A 334 -21.22 16.25 19.32
N GLU A 335 -20.24 16.38 20.22
CA GLU A 335 -18.96 15.66 20.12
C GLU A 335 -19.14 14.17 20.41
N VAL A 336 -19.97 13.83 21.40
CA VAL A 336 -20.34 12.44 21.72
C VAL A 336 -21.11 11.80 20.56
N GLU A 337 -22.05 12.52 19.94
CA GLU A 337 -22.80 12.06 18.78
C GLU A 337 -21.89 11.75 17.59
N LYS A 338 -20.99 12.68 17.22
CA LYS A 338 -20.01 12.46 16.16
C LYS A 338 -19.09 11.29 16.46
N GLN A 339 -18.57 11.22 17.68
CA GLN A 339 -17.65 10.16 18.08
C GLN A 339 -18.33 8.78 18.06
N TYR A 340 -19.57 8.69 18.55
CA TYR A 340 -20.37 7.47 18.47
C TYR A 340 -20.64 7.05 17.02
N GLY A 341 -20.97 8.00 16.15
CA GLY A 341 -21.16 7.76 14.72
C GLY A 341 -19.91 7.19 14.05
N SER A 342 -18.75 7.80 14.28
CA SER A 342 -17.46 7.34 13.76
C SER A 342 -17.08 5.95 14.29
N LEU A 343 -17.29 5.68 15.58
CA LEU A 343 -17.00 4.38 16.19
C LEU A 343 -17.90 3.26 15.65
N THR A 344 -19.20 3.52 15.52
CA THR A 344 -20.17 2.54 15.00
C THR A 344 -19.89 2.23 13.53
N ALA A 345 -19.59 3.25 12.72
CA ALA A 345 -19.16 3.04 11.34
C ALA A 345 -17.84 2.28 11.25
N GLY A 346 -16.92 2.50 12.19
CA GLY A 346 -15.70 1.72 12.34
C GLY A 346 -15.98 0.23 12.57
N ILE A 347 -16.90 -0.11 13.50
CA ILE A 347 -17.33 -1.50 13.73
C ILE A 347 -17.95 -2.11 12.48
N LEU A 348 -18.84 -1.38 11.80
CA LEU A 348 -19.41 -1.85 10.55
C LEU A 348 -18.30 -2.12 9.53
N SER A 349 -17.34 -1.21 9.35
CA SER A 349 -16.26 -1.38 8.36
C SER A 349 -15.35 -2.59 8.60
N MET A 350 -15.14 -2.98 9.86
CA MET A 350 -14.34 -4.16 10.21
C MET A 350 -15.15 -5.46 10.20
N SER A 351 -16.49 -5.38 10.23
CA SER A 351 -17.35 -6.55 10.33
C SER A 351 -17.52 -7.27 9.00
N GLU A 352 -17.80 -8.57 9.05
CA GLU A 352 -18.14 -9.36 7.87
C GLU A 352 -19.50 -8.90 7.28
N ASN A 353 -19.62 -8.87 5.95
CA ASN A 353 -20.83 -8.47 5.20
C ASN A 353 -21.32 -7.02 5.30
N ALA A 354 -20.56 -6.10 5.90
CA ALA A 354 -20.95 -4.70 5.98
C ALA A 354 -20.66 -3.92 4.68
N ALA A 355 -21.63 -3.10 4.25
CA ALA A 355 -21.40 -2.12 3.19
C ALA A 355 -20.38 -1.06 3.66
N ILE A 356 -19.41 -0.72 2.81
CA ILE A 356 -18.40 0.31 3.11
C ILE A 356 -19.15 1.65 3.30
N GLN A 357 -19.26 2.10 4.55
CA GLN A 357 -19.81 3.42 4.87
C GLN A 357 -18.66 4.43 4.93
N VAL A 358 -18.83 5.54 4.22
CA VAL A 358 -17.97 6.72 4.37
C VAL A 358 -18.38 7.40 5.67
N ALA A 359 -17.57 7.28 6.71
CA ALA A 359 -17.78 7.97 7.97
C ALA A 359 -16.64 8.94 8.24
N ASP A 360 -16.97 10.02 8.97
CA ASP A 360 -15.97 10.96 9.44
C ASP A 360 -14.95 10.25 10.34
N PRO A 361 -13.66 10.58 10.24
CA PRO A 361 -12.64 9.94 11.05
C PRO A 361 -12.93 10.18 12.54
N LYS A 362 -12.75 9.12 13.34
CA LYS A 362 -12.84 9.18 14.81
C LYS A 362 -11.89 10.25 15.34
N SER A 363 -12.32 11.03 16.34
CA SER A 363 -11.45 12.00 17.00
C SER A 363 -10.37 11.29 17.85
N GLU A 364 -9.14 11.79 17.74
CA GLU A 364 -7.97 11.35 18.52
C GLU A 364 -7.96 11.91 19.95
N THR A 365 -8.89 12.82 20.29
CA THR A 365 -9.00 13.44 21.62
C THR A 365 -9.52 12.48 22.70
N PHE A 366 -10.16 11.38 22.31
CA PHE A 366 -10.74 10.40 23.23
C PHE A 366 -9.82 9.17 23.35
N SER A 367 -9.49 8.82 24.59
CA SER A 367 -8.76 7.59 24.94
C SER A 367 -9.51 6.31 24.57
N SER A 368 -8.80 5.18 24.53
CA SER A 368 -9.39 3.86 24.28
C SER A 368 -10.55 3.52 25.22
N VAL A 369 -10.40 3.81 26.51
CA VAL A 369 -11.45 3.61 27.52
C VAL A 369 -12.65 4.53 27.28
N GLN A 370 -12.42 5.81 26.95
CA GLN A 370 -13.52 6.75 26.67
C GLN A 370 -14.31 6.32 25.42
N ASN A 371 -13.62 5.86 24.37
CA ASN A 371 -14.24 5.33 23.16
C ASN A 371 -15.08 4.09 23.44
N LEU A 372 -14.59 3.16 24.27
CA LEU A 372 -15.34 1.99 24.70
C LEU A 372 -16.62 2.39 25.45
N MET A 373 -16.52 3.33 26.39
CA MET A 373 -17.67 3.84 27.15
C MET A 373 -18.73 4.50 26.25
N ILE A 374 -18.31 5.32 25.29
CA ILE A 374 -19.21 6.00 24.34
C ILE A 374 -19.97 4.96 23.50
N LEU A 375 -19.25 3.97 22.97
CA LEU A 375 -19.81 2.92 22.14
C LEU A 375 -20.83 2.07 22.90
N CYS A 376 -20.48 1.59 24.10
CA CYS A 376 -21.38 0.77 24.91
C CYS A 376 -22.61 1.55 25.42
N ALA A 377 -22.43 2.82 25.79
CA ALA A 377 -23.53 3.67 26.22
C ALA A 377 -24.56 3.90 25.10
N GLY A 378 -24.11 3.95 23.83
CA GLY A 378 -25.00 4.03 22.67
C GLY A 378 -25.93 2.83 22.49
N LYS A 379 -25.56 1.66 23.03
CA LYS A 379 -26.42 0.46 23.08
C LYS A 379 -27.17 0.30 24.42
N GLY A 380 -27.09 1.33 25.27
CA GLY A 380 -27.77 1.40 26.56
C GLY A 380 -27.04 0.68 27.69
N TRP A 381 -25.77 0.32 27.50
CA TRP A 381 -24.96 -0.30 28.55
C TRP A 381 -24.19 0.79 29.30
N TYR A 382 -24.68 1.10 30.49
CA TYR A 382 -24.14 2.16 31.34
C TYR A 382 -23.42 1.56 32.54
N LEU A 383 -22.11 1.79 32.62
CA LEU A 383 -21.24 1.35 33.69
C LEU A 383 -20.63 2.51 34.48
N ILE A 384 -20.90 2.59 35.78
CA ILE A 384 -20.30 3.62 36.64
C ILE A 384 -18.83 3.25 36.90
N LEU A 385 -17.92 3.69 36.04
CA LEU A 385 -16.50 3.40 36.18
C LEU A 385 -15.81 4.39 37.15
N PRO A 386 -15.30 3.94 38.33
CA PRO A 386 -14.39 4.75 39.15
C PRO A 386 -13.08 4.99 38.40
N ALA A 387 -12.28 6.01 38.75
CA ALA A 387 -11.14 6.51 37.97
C ALA A 387 -10.15 5.43 37.43
N VAL A 388 -10.44 4.89 36.24
CA VAL A 388 -9.71 3.76 35.62
C VAL A 388 -8.31 4.14 35.09
N ALA A 389 -7.31 4.28 35.96
CA ALA A 389 -5.86 4.49 35.70
C ALA A 389 -5.20 3.77 34.51
N GLY A 390 -5.10 4.28 33.27
CA GLY A 390 -4.26 3.67 32.21
C GLY A 390 -4.95 3.51 30.84
N ASN A 391 -4.27 2.86 29.89
CA ASN A 391 -4.84 2.45 28.60
C ASN A 391 -5.67 1.15 28.75
N LEU A 392 -6.55 0.87 27.79
CA LEU A 392 -7.42 -0.31 27.81
C LEU A 392 -6.62 -1.62 27.74
N ARG A 393 -5.56 -1.64 26.92
CA ARG A 393 -4.73 -2.83 26.66
C ARG A 393 -3.98 -3.35 27.89
N ALA A 394 -3.54 -2.48 28.80
CA ALA A 394 -2.85 -2.90 30.01
C ALA A 394 -3.80 -3.34 31.14
N LYS A 395 -5.13 -3.17 30.97
CA LYS A 395 -6.13 -3.47 31.99
C LYS A 395 -6.95 -4.72 31.70
N ALA A 396 -7.21 -4.99 30.42
CA ALA A 396 -7.92 -6.19 30.03
C ALA A 396 -6.96 -7.38 30.08
N ASP A 397 -7.37 -8.47 30.75
CA ASP A 397 -6.73 -9.77 30.56
C ASP A 397 -7.25 -10.37 29.25
N PHE A 398 -6.39 -10.41 28.24
CA PHE A 398 -6.75 -10.87 26.90
C PHE A 398 -7.19 -12.33 26.89
N GLU A 399 -6.57 -13.18 27.70
CA GLU A 399 -6.91 -14.60 27.75
C GLU A 399 -8.26 -14.78 28.44
N ASP A 400 -8.54 -14.00 29.50
CA ASP A 400 -9.85 -14.01 30.16
C ASP A 400 -10.97 -13.52 29.23
N VAL A 401 -10.72 -12.45 28.45
CA VAL A 401 -11.67 -11.96 27.43
C VAL A 401 -11.98 -13.02 26.38
N VAL A 402 -10.96 -13.73 25.89
CA VAL A 402 -11.13 -14.80 24.90
C VAL A 402 -11.92 -15.97 25.47
N GLU A 403 -11.60 -16.41 26.70
CA GLU A 403 -12.30 -17.53 27.33
C GLU A 403 -13.77 -17.18 27.64
N MET A 404 -14.06 -15.96 28.12
CA MET A 404 -15.45 -15.52 28.29
C MET A 404 -16.21 -15.46 26.97
N ALA A 405 -15.61 -14.92 25.91
CA ALA A 405 -16.27 -14.83 24.60
C ALA A 405 -16.69 -16.21 24.08
N ARG A 406 -15.85 -17.24 24.30
CA ARG A 406 -16.13 -18.63 23.91
C ARG A 406 -17.27 -19.29 24.68
N CYS A 407 -17.70 -18.73 25.81
CA CYS A 407 -18.92 -19.18 26.49
C CYS A 407 -20.20 -18.73 25.76
N SER A 408 -20.09 -17.83 24.78
CA SER A 408 -21.24 -17.38 24.01
C SER A 408 -21.52 -18.26 22.79
N PRO A 409 -22.80 -18.50 22.44
CA PRO A 409 -23.18 -19.15 21.19
C PRO A 409 -22.59 -18.47 19.94
N LEU A 410 -22.27 -17.17 20.01
CA LEU A 410 -21.66 -16.43 18.89
C LEU A 410 -20.23 -16.88 18.54
N TYR A 411 -19.53 -17.53 19.47
CA TYR A 411 -18.14 -17.95 19.32
C TYR A 411 -17.95 -19.46 19.53
N GLU A 412 -19.04 -20.24 19.62
CA GLU A 412 -19.01 -21.68 19.91
C GLU A 412 -18.12 -22.45 18.92
N ASP A 413 -18.21 -22.12 17.63
CA ASP A 413 -17.44 -22.76 16.54
C ASP A 413 -16.17 -21.97 16.12
N ILE A 414 -15.82 -20.91 16.85
CA ILE A 414 -14.71 -20.02 16.48
C ILE A 414 -13.44 -20.36 17.27
N GLN A 415 -12.32 -20.46 16.54
CA GLN A 415 -11.03 -20.78 17.15
C GLN A 415 -10.53 -19.64 18.06
N PRO A 416 -9.89 -19.92 19.21
CA PRO A 416 -9.41 -18.90 20.14
C PRO A 416 -8.49 -17.84 19.50
N ASN A 417 -7.64 -18.26 18.55
CA ASN A 417 -6.78 -17.34 17.81
C ASN A 417 -7.59 -16.34 16.96
N THR A 418 -8.73 -16.77 16.42
CA THR A 418 -9.64 -15.89 15.68
C THR A 418 -10.29 -14.87 16.63
N VAL A 419 -10.71 -15.31 17.83
CA VAL A 419 -11.26 -14.41 18.86
C VAL A 419 -10.22 -13.36 19.27
N ARG A 420 -8.94 -13.75 19.42
CA ARG A 420 -7.84 -12.80 19.67
C ARG A 420 -7.70 -11.78 18.54
N ASN A 421 -7.76 -12.21 17.29
CA ASN A 421 -7.69 -11.29 16.14
C ASN A 421 -8.88 -10.32 16.08
N HIS A 422 -10.08 -10.77 16.45
CA HIS A 422 -11.26 -9.90 16.58
C HIS A 422 -11.05 -8.87 17.67
N LEU A 423 -10.56 -9.30 18.84
CA LEU A 423 -10.26 -8.42 19.96
C LEU A 423 -9.21 -7.37 19.61
N ASP A 424 -8.11 -7.76 18.96
CA ASP A 424 -7.08 -6.83 18.49
C ASP A 424 -7.62 -5.80 17.50
N SER A 425 -8.50 -6.23 16.58
CA SER A 425 -9.15 -5.32 15.62
C SER A 425 -10.01 -4.26 16.31
N ILE A 426 -10.74 -4.65 17.36
CA ILE A 426 -11.55 -3.74 18.17
C ILE A 426 -10.67 -2.78 18.95
N LEU A 427 -9.60 -3.26 19.57
CA LEU A 427 -8.66 -2.41 20.31
C LEU A 427 -7.99 -1.38 19.40
N MET A 428 -7.56 -1.77 18.20
CA MET A 428 -7.01 -0.82 17.22
C MET A 428 -8.00 0.27 16.81
N LEU A 429 -9.30 -0.04 16.72
CA LEU A 429 -10.34 0.96 16.47
C LEU A 429 -10.50 1.91 17.66
N LEU A 430 -10.49 1.39 18.88
CA LEU A 430 -10.72 2.17 20.09
C LEU A 430 -9.52 3.06 20.45
N GLU A 431 -8.29 2.62 20.19
CA GLU A 431 -7.07 3.32 20.56
C GLU A 431 -6.79 4.55 19.68
N PRO A 432 -6.54 5.74 20.26
CA PRO A 432 -5.96 6.85 19.52
C PRO A 432 -4.51 6.54 19.15
N ARG A 433 -3.99 7.23 18.14
CA ARG A 433 -2.63 7.03 17.59
C ARG A 433 -1.55 7.17 18.67
N ASP A 434 -1.67 8.15 19.54
CA ASP A 434 -0.71 8.39 20.62
C ASP A 434 -0.69 7.26 21.68
N GLU A 435 -1.80 6.53 21.85
CA GLU A 435 -1.81 5.33 22.71
C GLU A 435 -1.17 4.14 21.99
N ARG A 436 -1.41 3.97 20.68
CA ARG A 436 -0.78 2.92 19.87
C ARG A 436 0.73 3.04 19.83
N GLU A 437 1.25 4.23 19.54
CA GLU A 437 2.70 4.48 19.48
C GLU A 437 3.37 4.25 20.85
N ARG A 438 2.68 4.54 21.96
CA ARG A 438 3.17 4.23 23.32
C ARG A 438 3.16 2.73 23.64
N ASN A 439 2.17 2.00 23.15
CA ASN A 439 2.07 0.56 23.34
C ASN A 439 3.17 -0.17 22.54
N GLU A 440 3.39 0.21 21.29
CA GLU A 440 4.46 -0.35 20.44
C GLU A 440 5.86 -0.10 21.03
N ALA A 441 6.09 1.09 21.60
CA ALA A 441 7.36 1.40 22.27
C ALA A 441 7.56 0.59 23.57
N SER A 442 6.48 0.20 24.25
CA SER A 442 6.52 -0.63 25.46
C SER A 442 6.84 -2.10 25.13
N ASP A 443 6.27 -2.64 24.06
CA ASP A 443 6.53 -4.01 23.59
C ASP A 443 8.00 -4.19 23.15
N MET A 444 8.57 -3.18 22.49
CA MET A 444 10.00 -3.14 22.11
C MET A 444 10.97 -3.06 23.30
N LEU A 445 10.52 -2.61 24.47
CA LEU A 445 11.30 -2.61 25.71
C LEU A 445 11.13 -3.92 26.51
N GLY A 446 10.04 -4.66 26.28
CA GLY A 446 9.79 -5.98 26.84
C GLY A 446 10.64 -7.08 26.20
N GLU A 447 10.79 -7.07 24.86
CA GLU A 447 11.59 -8.07 24.13
C GLU A 447 13.11 -7.95 24.37
N VAL A 448 13.59 -6.80 24.83
CA VAL A 448 15.03 -6.57 25.10
C VAL A 448 15.51 -7.25 26.39
N LYS A 449 14.61 -7.77 27.24
CA LYS A 449 14.99 -8.44 28.51
C LYS A 449 15.18 -9.95 28.45
N GLU A 450 14.88 -10.62 27.33
CA GLU A 450 14.95 -12.09 27.28
C GLU A 450 15.82 -12.73 26.18
N VAL A 451 16.73 -11.97 25.57
CA VAL A 451 17.79 -12.57 24.72
C VAL A 451 19.17 -12.20 25.24
N SER A 452 19.60 -12.96 26.25
CA SER A 452 21.01 -13.16 26.56
C SER A 452 21.69 -13.84 25.36
N LEU A 453 22.36 -13.06 24.51
CA LEU A 453 23.32 -13.58 23.55
C LEU A 453 24.66 -12.82 23.68
N ARG A 454 25.60 -13.47 24.38
CA ARG A 454 27.04 -13.27 24.19
C ARG A 454 27.39 -13.47 22.71
N GLY A 455 27.45 -12.39 21.94
CA GLY A 455 27.99 -12.36 20.58
C GLY A 455 29.41 -11.78 20.58
N LYS A 456 30.36 -12.57 20.06
CA LYS A 456 31.80 -12.27 19.98
C LYS A 456 32.09 -10.97 19.21
N LYS A 457 33.08 -10.20 19.68
CA LYS A 457 33.67 -9.04 18.98
C LYS A 457 34.08 -9.42 17.55
N ARG A 458 33.70 -8.57 16.58
CA ARG A 458 34.17 -8.59 15.19
C ARG A 458 35.71 -8.40 15.12
N PRO A 459 36.44 -9.10 14.24
CA PRO A 459 37.80 -8.71 13.86
C PRO A 459 37.74 -7.46 12.96
N SER A 460 38.63 -6.51 13.23
CA SER A 460 38.80 -5.28 12.46
C SER A 460 39.34 -5.55 11.05
N PRO A 461 39.07 -4.69 10.04
CA PRO A 461 39.57 -4.85 8.68
C PRO A 461 41.05 -4.42 8.60
N CYS A 462 41.88 -5.23 7.96
CA CYS A 462 43.18 -4.79 7.44
C CYS A 462 42.96 -4.12 6.06
N PRO A 463 43.69 -3.04 5.74
CA PRO A 463 43.56 -2.35 4.47
C PRO A 463 44.32 -3.07 3.35
N ASP A 464 43.82 -2.88 2.13
CA ASP A 464 44.25 -3.49 0.88
C ASP A 464 45.74 -3.30 0.58
N GLY A 465 46.34 -4.35 0.01
CA GLY A 465 47.71 -4.35 -0.46
C GLY A 465 47.86 -3.58 -1.78
N GLU A 466 48.85 -2.70 -1.83
CA GLU A 466 49.52 -2.33 -3.07
C GLU A 466 51.01 -2.70 -2.97
N SER A 467 51.42 -3.52 -3.93
CA SER A 467 52.73 -3.55 -4.60
C SER A 467 54.00 -3.70 -3.77
N ASP A 468 54.62 -4.89 -3.85
CA ASP A 468 56.08 -5.03 -3.91
C ASP A 468 56.49 -6.34 -4.60
N GLU A 469 56.39 -6.36 -5.94
CA GLU A 469 57.18 -7.27 -6.78
C GLU A 469 58.01 -6.46 -7.77
N LYS A 470 59.24 -6.11 -7.36
CA LYS A 470 60.44 -6.04 -8.23
C LYS A 470 61.67 -5.61 -7.43
N ARG A 471 62.50 -6.58 -7.02
CA ARG A 471 63.96 -6.63 -7.27
C ARG A 471 64.60 -7.78 -6.49
N LEU A 472 64.71 -8.92 -7.16
CA LEU A 472 65.80 -9.86 -6.97
C LEU A 472 66.72 -9.74 -8.19
N LYS A 473 67.91 -9.17 -7.98
CA LYS A 473 69.14 -9.60 -8.67
C LYS A 473 70.37 -9.11 -7.91
N ASP A 474 71.03 -10.11 -7.34
CA ASP A 474 72.47 -10.31 -7.16
C ASP A 474 73.31 -9.19 -6.54
N LYS A 475 73.95 -9.51 -5.40
CA LYS A 475 75.34 -10.02 -5.41
C LYS A 475 75.82 -10.35 -3.98
N SER A 476 76.29 -11.59 -3.82
CA SER A 476 77.50 -12.04 -3.09
C SER A 476 77.97 -11.25 -1.85
N GLY A 477 78.12 -11.95 -0.72
CA GLY A 477 78.73 -11.48 0.55
C GLY A 477 80.24 -11.16 0.47
N PRO A 478 81.06 -11.30 1.54
CA PRO A 478 80.80 -11.85 2.88
C PRO A 478 81.41 -11.04 4.06
N SER A 479 81.25 -11.58 5.29
CA SER A 479 82.11 -11.39 6.51
C SER A 479 82.02 -10.01 7.20
N MET A 480 81.97 -9.87 8.53
CA MET A 480 82.37 -10.70 9.68
C MET A 480 81.26 -10.81 10.72
#